data_AF-A0A932JW32-F1
#
_entry.id   AF-A0A932JW32-F1
#
_cell.length_a   1.000
_cell.length_b   1.000
_cell.length_c   1.000
_cell.angle_alpha   90.00
_cell.angle_beta   90.00
_cell.angle_gamma   90.00
#
_symmetry.space_group_name_H-M   'P 1'
#
loop_
_entity.id
_entity.type
_entity.pdbx_description
1 polymer ?
#
loop_
_entity_poly.entity_id
_entity_poly.type
_entity_poly.pdbx_seq_one_letter_code
_entity_poly.pdbx_strand_id
1 'polypeptide(L)'
;MEVPRPEVVRRILQAAVQAPSGDNSQPWQFRIDGSQVRALNVLGGDATLYNFRERGSLVAHGAVIENITIAAPVFGWQARASVFPEGQHSPCTATISFSPTRRIEHPLYPYLAERVTNRKPYDRRPLELGH
;
A
#
# COMPACT_ATOMS: atom_id res chain seq x y z
N MET A 1 6.21 22.56 -8.73
CA MET A 1 6.46 21.11 -8.81
C MET A 1 5.34 20.49 -9.63
N GLU A 2 5.66 19.54 -10.49
CA GLU A 2 4.65 18.82 -11.29
C GLU A 2 3.85 17.87 -10.40
N VAL A 3 2.56 17.71 -10.70
CA VAL A 3 1.62 16.92 -9.88
C VAL A 3 1.00 15.83 -10.75
N PRO A 4 0.90 14.57 -10.29
CA PRO A 4 0.22 13.54 -11.05
C PRO A 4 -1.23 13.92 -11.29
N ARG A 5 -1.71 13.70 -12.52
CA ARG A 5 -3.11 13.91 -12.83
C ARG A 5 -3.99 12.97 -11.97
N PRO A 6 -5.21 13.38 -11.56
CA PRO A 6 -6.03 12.62 -10.61
C PRO A 6 -6.29 11.15 -11.01
N GLU A 7 -6.41 10.87 -12.31
CA GLU A 7 -6.58 9.53 -12.85
C GLU A 7 -5.34 8.64 -12.63
N VAL A 8 -4.13 9.22 -12.66
CA VAL A 8 -2.90 8.51 -12.35
C VAL A 8 -2.86 8.14 -10.88
N VAL A 9 -3.18 9.10 -9.99
CA VAL A 9 -3.29 8.85 -8.55
C VAL A 9 -4.30 7.75 -8.28
N ARG A 10 -5.47 7.78 -8.94
CA ARG A 10 -6.50 6.75 -8.80
C ARG A 10 -5.98 5.36 -9.19
N ARG A 11 -5.24 5.22 -10.29
CA ARG A 11 -4.65 3.94 -10.72
C ARG A 11 -3.60 3.41 -9.74
N ILE A 12 -2.78 4.30 -9.19
CA ILE A 12 -1.82 3.94 -8.12
C ILE A 12 -2.58 3.44 -6.89
N LEU A 13 -3.64 4.14 -6.47
CA LEU A 13 -4.45 3.73 -5.32
C LEU A 13 -5.25 2.43 -5.56
N GLN A 14 -5.66 2.15 -6.79
CA GLN A 14 -6.26 0.86 -7.15
C GLN A 14 -5.31 -0.32 -6.93
N ALA A 15 -4.00 -0.12 -7.17
CA ALA A 15 -2.98 -1.11 -6.82
C ALA A 15 -2.71 -1.12 -5.31
N ALA A 16 -2.70 0.05 -4.66
CA ALA A 16 -2.50 0.19 -3.22
C ALA A 16 -3.49 -0.65 -2.40
N VAL A 17 -4.78 -0.61 -2.75
CA VAL A 17 -5.85 -1.32 -2.02
C VAL A 17 -5.80 -2.84 -2.18
N GLN A 18 -4.95 -3.39 -3.06
CA GLN A 18 -4.69 -4.83 -3.13
C GLN A 18 -3.80 -5.33 -1.98
N ALA A 19 -3.34 -4.43 -1.10
CA ALA A 19 -2.60 -4.79 0.10
C ALA A 19 -3.43 -5.75 0.99
N PRO A 20 -2.80 -6.75 1.62
CA PRO A 20 -3.48 -7.60 2.59
C PRO A 20 -3.80 -6.83 3.88
N SER A 21 -4.90 -7.20 4.53
CA SER A 21 -5.25 -6.72 5.88
C SER A 21 -5.96 -7.82 6.69
N GLY A 22 -6.02 -7.67 8.02
CA GLY A 22 -6.74 -8.59 8.90
C GLY A 22 -8.21 -8.72 8.49
N ASP A 23 -8.70 -9.95 8.29
CA ASP A 23 -10.03 -10.27 7.76
C ASP A 23 -10.47 -9.44 6.53
N ASN A 24 -9.51 -8.96 5.73
CA ASN A 24 -9.76 -8.08 4.59
C ASN A 24 -10.51 -6.78 4.95
N SER A 25 -10.36 -6.33 6.20
CA SER A 25 -10.97 -5.12 6.77
C SER A 25 -10.64 -3.81 6.05
N GLN A 26 -9.46 -3.73 5.41
CA GLN A 26 -8.97 -2.55 4.70
C GLN A 26 -9.08 -1.27 5.55
N PRO A 27 -8.38 -1.18 6.70
CA PRO A 27 -8.56 -0.11 7.70
C PRO A 27 -7.88 1.21 7.29
N TRP A 28 -8.00 1.60 6.01
CA TRP A 28 -7.38 2.79 5.45
C TRP A 28 -8.39 3.69 4.75
N GLN A 29 -8.18 4.99 4.90
CA GLN A 29 -8.79 6.03 4.07
C GLN A 29 -7.69 6.84 3.41
N PHE A 30 -7.85 7.15 2.13
CA PHE A 30 -6.96 8.06 1.42
C PHE A 30 -7.61 9.44 1.29
N ARG A 31 -6.83 10.49 1.56
CA ARG A 31 -7.18 11.87 1.21
C ARG A 31 -6.15 12.43 0.25
N ILE A 32 -6.60 13.05 -0.82
CA ILE A 32 -5.72 13.73 -1.77
C ILE A 32 -5.68 15.20 -1.34
N ASP A 33 -4.50 15.68 -0.97
CA ASP A 33 -4.27 17.05 -0.53
C ASP A 33 -3.24 17.70 -1.46
N GLY A 34 -3.74 18.51 -2.39
CA GLY A 34 -2.94 19.10 -3.46
C GLY A 34 -2.18 18.04 -4.26
N SER A 35 -0.86 17.97 -4.07
CA SER A 35 0.03 17.04 -4.77
C SER A 35 0.38 15.78 -3.99
N GLN A 36 -0.22 15.58 -2.81
CA GLN A 36 0.12 14.49 -1.90
C GLN A 36 -1.10 13.61 -1.62
N VAL A 37 -0.83 12.36 -1.29
CA VAL A 37 -1.83 11.43 -0.75
C VAL A 37 -1.55 11.24 0.72
N ARG A 38 -2.55 11.43 1.57
CA ARG A 38 -2.52 11.10 2.98
C ARG A 38 -3.21 9.76 3.20
N ALA A 39 -2.51 8.82 3.82
CA ALA A 39 -3.06 7.55 4.29
C ALA A 39 -3.47 7.72 5.77
N LEU A 40 -4.72 7.40 6.06
CA LEU A 40 -5.31 7.55 7.39
C LEU A 40 -5.78 6.18 7.89
N ASN A 41 -5.36 5.80 9.10
CA ASN A 41 -5.91 4.64 9.78
C ASN A 41 -7.35 4.92 10.21
N VAL A 42 -8.24 4.00 9.84
CA VAL A 42 -9.61 3.98 10.35
C VAL A 42 -9.58 3.21 11.66
N LEU A 43 -9.53 3.94 12.79
CA LEU A 43 -9.48 3.33 14.13
C LEU A 43 -10.67 2.39 14.36
N GLY A 44 -10.39 1.17 14.83
CA GLY A 44 -11.40 0.12 14.97
C GLY A 44 -11.93 -0.44 13.65
N GLY A 45 -11.33 -0.09 12.51
CA GLY A 45 -11.68 -0.64 11.20
C GLY A 45 -11.31 -2.13 11.06
N ASP A 46 -10.30 -2.58 11.79
CA ASP A 46 -9.93 -4.00 11.94
C ASP A 46 -10.30 -4.49 13.35
N ALA A 47 -11.37 -5.29 13.43
CA ALA A 47 -11.89 -5.87 14.67
C ALA A 47 -11.31 -7.25 14.98
N THR A 48 -10.27 -7.70 14.27
CA THR A 48 -9.66 -9.01 14.51
C THR A 48 -8.92 -9.07 15.84
N LEU A 49 -8.89 -10.25 16.45
CA LEU A 49 -8.15 -10.50 17.69
C LEU A 49 -6.65 -10.13 17.58
N TYR A 50 -6.10 -10.26 16.36
CA TYR A 50 -4.69 -10.00 16.09
C TYR A 50 -4.37 -8.51 15.98
N ASN A 51 -5.38 -7.62 15.88
CA ASN A 51 -5.18 -6.18 15.80
C ASN A 51 -4.93 -5.53 17.17
N PHE A 52 -4.02 -6.10 17.96
CA PHE A 52 -3.67 -5.57 19.27
C PHE A 52 -3.02 -4.19 19.15
N ARG A 53 -3.67 -3.17 19.72
CA ARG A 53 -3.22 -1.76 19.68
C ARG A 53 -2.95 -1.28 18.24
N GLU A 54 -3.84 -1.62 17.31
CA GLU A 54 -3.76 -1.24 15.88
C GLU A 54 -2.55 -1.80 15.13
N ARG A 55 -1.77 -2.72 15.71
CA ARG A 55 -0.55 -3.25 15.07
C ARG A 55 -0.86 -3.99 13.76
N GLY A 56 -1.98 -4.72 13.70
CA GLY A 56 -2.42 -5.39 12.49
C GLY A 56 -2.75 -4.39 11.39
N SER A 57 -3.51 -3.35 11.73
CA SER A 57 -3.79 -2.21 10.85
C SER A 57 -2.48 -1.58 10.35
N LEU A 58 -1.52 -1.28 11.24
CA LEU A 58 -0.26 -0.62 10.86
C LEU A 58 0.59 -1.47 9.90
N VAL A 59 0.63 -2.79 10.07
CA VAL A 59 1.27 -3.69 9.10
C VAL A 59 0.58 -3.62 7.74
N ALA A 60 -0.75 -3.60 7.73
CA ALA A 60 -1.54 -3.47 6.51
C ALA A 60 -1.30 -2.11 5.80
N HIS A 61 -1.15 -1.02 6.56
CA HIS A 61 -0.74 0.29 6.04
C HIS A 61 0.68 0.28 5.45
N GLY A 62 1.61 -0.46 6.05
CA GLY A 62 2.94 -0.69 5.46
C GLY A 62 2.85 -1.36 4.09
N ALA A 63 2.00 -2.38 3.96
CA ALA A 63 1.77 -3.05 2.68
C ALA A 63 1.08 -2.15 1.63
N VAL A 64 0.16 -1.27 2.06
CA VAL A 64 -0.42 -0.23 1.19
C VAL A 64 0.66 0.69 0.63
N ILE A 65 1.58 1.16 1.47
CA ILE A 65 2.67 2.04 1.07
C ILE A 65 3.59 1.32 0.07
N GLU A 66 3.92 0.05 0.31
CA GLU A 66 4.75 -0.74 -0.60
C GLU A 66 4.07 -0.97 -1.96
N ASN A 67 2.76 -1.23 -1.98
CA ASN A 67 2.03 -1.32 -3.24
C ASN A 67 2.06 0.01 -4.01
N ILE A 68 2.02 1.16 -3.31
CA ILE A 68 2.13 2.48 -3.93
C ILE A 68 3.54 2.69 -4.51
N THR A 69 4.60 2.32 -3.80
CA THR A 69 5.99 2.47 -4.26
C THR A 69 6.28 1.58 -5.47
N ILE A 70 5.69 0.38 -5.53
CA ILE A 70 5.75 -0.52 -6.69
C ILE A 70 4.96 0.04 -7.88
N ALA A 71 3.76 0.58 -7.65
CA ALA A 71 2.86 1.01 -8.71
C ALA A 71 3.21 2.36 -9.34
N ALA A 72 3.72 3.32 -8.56
CA ALA A 72 3.94 4.68 -9.04
C ALA A 72 4.93 4.76 -10.24
N PRO A 73 6.07 4.04 -10.25
CA PRO A 73 7.04 4.14 -11.35
C PRO A 73 6.50 3.67 -12.69
N VAL A 74 5.54 2.73 -12.69
CA VAL A 74 4.84 2.26 -13.90
C VAL A 74 4.10 3.41 -14.60
N PHE A 75 3.67 4.41 -13.83
CA PHE A 75 2.99 5.60 -14.33
C PHE A 75 3.90 6.81 -14.53
N GLY A 76 5.22 6.67 -14.32
CA GLY A 76 6.20 7.74 -14.47
C GLY A 76 6.33 8.64 -13.24
N TRP A 77 5.99 8.10 -12.06
CA TRP A 77 6.10 8.83 -10.79
C TRP A 77 6.90 8.02 -9.78
N GLN A 78 7.85 8.67 -9.11
CA GLN A 78 8.43 8.11 -7.90
C GLN A 78 7.53 8.49 -6.73
N ALA A 79 7.15 7.52 -5.91
CA ALA A 79 6.46 7.78 -4.65
C ALA A 79 7.49 7.81 -3.49
N ARG A 80 7.33 8.76 -2.57
CA ARG A 80 8.08 8.81 -1.31
C ARG A 80 7.11 9.01 -0.16
N ALA A 81 7.08 8.05 0.77
CA ALA A 81 6.26 8.12 1.96
C ALA A 81 7.05 8.74 3.14
N SER A 82 6.43 9.70 3.81
CA SER A 82 6.80 10.14 5.15
C SER A 82 5.84 9.49 6.13
N VAL A 83 6.35 8.62 7.01
CA VAL A 83 5.56 7.80 7.93
C VAL A 83 5.36 8.54 9.25
N PHE A 84 4.14 8.53 9.78
CA PHE A 84 3.70 9.27 10.97
C PHE A 84 4.13 10.76 10.96
N PRO A 85 3.78 11.54 9.92
CA PRO A 85 4.21 12.93 9.80
C PRO A 85 3.66 13.83 10.93
N GLU A 86 2.58 13.39 11.58
CA GLU A 86 1.93 14.08 12.71
C GLU A 86 2.13 13.33 14.04
N GLY A 87 3.06 12.37 14.09
CA GLY A 87 3.34 11.52 15.25
C GLY A 87 2.57 10.19 15.25
N GLN A 88 3.06 9.24 16.06
CA GLN A 88 2.61 7.84 16.07
C GLN A 88 1.17 7.62 16.55
N HIS A 89 0.60 8.61 17.22
CA HIS A 89 -0.78 8.57 17.72
C HIS A 89 -1.78 9.29 16.79
N SER A 90 -1.30 9.97 15.74
CA SER A 90 -2.19 10.54 14.73
C SER A 90 -2.81 9.43 13.90
N PRO A 91 -4.08 9.56 13.46
CA PRO A 91 -4.63 8.67 12.44
C PRO A 91 -3.88 8.76 11.12
N CYS A 92 -3.12 9.83 10.85
CA CYS A 92 -2.32 9.95 9.62
C CYS A 92 -1.06 9.07 9.69
N THR A 93 -1.14 7.88 9.11
CA THR A 93 -0.05 6.89 9.11
C THR A 93 1.06 7.26 8.13
N ALA A 94 0.72 7.90 7.01
CA ALA A 94 1.71 8.39 6.07
C ALA A 94 1.20 9.53 5.18
N THR A 95 2.13 10.38 4.75
CA THR A 95 1.94 11.28 3.62
C THR A 95 2.85 10.84 2.48
N ILE A 96 2.26 10.60 1.31
CA ILE A 96 2.94 10.17 0.09
C ILE A 96 3.07 11.38 -0.83
N SER A 97 4.30 11.70 -1.17
CA SER A 97 4.66 12.70 -2.17
C SER A 97 5.08 12.02 -3.47
N PHE A 98 4.82 12.70 -4.59
CA PHE A 98 5.17 12.21 -5.92
C PHE A 98 6.14 13.17 -6.60
N SER A 99 7.14 12.61 -7.28
CA SER A 99 8.02 13.36 -8.19
C SER A 99 8.08 12.68 -9.55
N PRO A 100 8.17 13.42 -10.67
CA PRO A 100 8.33 12.82 -11.98
C PRO A 100 9.54 11.89 -12.04
N THR A 101 9.41 10.77 -12.73
CA THR A 101 10.51 9.85 -13.02
C THR A 101 10.29 9.18 -14.37
N ARG A 102 11.31 8.49 -14.88
CA ARG A 102 11.15 7.66 -16.07
C ARG A 102 10.15 6.54 -15.77
N ARG A 103 9.27 6.22 -16.73
CA ARG A 103 8.44 5.02 -16.62
C ARG A 103 9.32 3.78 -16.52
N ILE A 104 9.14 3.04 -15.45
CA ILE A 104 9.88 1.81 -15.15
C ILE A 104 8.83 0.74 -14.86
N GLU A 105 8.87 -0.35 -15.60
CA GLU A 105 8.10 -1.54 -15.24
C GLU A 105 8.72 -2.14 -13.98
N HIS A 106 7.88 -2.41 -12.98
CA HIS A 106 8.31 -3.08 -11.77
C HIS A 106 7.96 -4.57 -11.88
N PRO A 107 8.89 -5.51 -11.66
CA PRO A 107 8.64 -6.95 -11.85
C PRO A 107 7.50 -7.46 -10.96
N LEU A 108 7.29 -6.84 -9.79
CA LEU A 108 6.19 -7.18 -8.87
C LEU A 108 4.84 -6.53 -9.20
N TYR A 109 4.79 -5.55 -10.10
CA TYR A 109 3.56 -4.79 -10.37
C TYR A 109 2.40 -5.67 -10.90
N PRO A 110 2.61 -6.59 -11.86
CA PRO A 110 1.54 -7.47 -12.34
C PRO A 110 0.94 -8.32 -11.21
N TYR A 111 1.80 -8.77 -10.28
CA TYR A 111 1.40 -9.64 -9.18
C TYR A 111 0.64 -8.93 -8.06
N LEU A 112 0.60 -7.59 -8.02
CA LEU A 112 -0.23 -6.87 -7.06
C LEU A 112 -1.71 -7.21 -7.23
N ALA A 113 -2.17 -7.41 -8.47
CA ALA A 113 -3.55 -7.77 -8.77
C ALA A 113 -3.82 -9.29 -8.70
N GLU A 114 -2.79 -10.12 -8.85
CA GLU A 114 -2.92 -11.59 -8.84
C GLU A 114 -2.77 -12.20 -7.44
N ARG A 115 -2.08 -11.51 -6.52
CA ARG A 115 -1.81 -12.01 -5.17
C ARG A 115 -3.11 -12.29 -4.43
N VAL A 116 -3.20 -13.48 -3.83
CA VAL A 116 -4.31 -13.89 -2.97
C VAL A 116 -3.79 -14.52 -1.68
N THR A 117 -4.64 -14.54 -0.64
CA THR A 117 -4.36 -15.31 0.57
C THR A 117 -4.81 -16.76 0.36
N ASN A 118 -3.85 -17.66 0.14
CA ASN A 118 -4.13 -19.10 0.06
C ASN A 118 -4.01 -19.76 1.44
N ARG A 119 -5.12 -20.28 1.96
CA ARG A 119 -5.21 -21.01 3.25
C ARG A 119 -5.28 -22.54 3.08
N LYS A 120 -5.16 -23.04 1.85
CA LYS A 120 -5.11 -24.48 1.58
C LYS A 120 -3.71 -25.01 1.90
N PRO A 121 -3.57 -26.31 2.24
CA PRO A 121 -2.25 -26.93 2.38
C PRO A 121 -1.41 -26.71 1.12
N TYR A 122 -0.17 -26.31 1.30
CA TYR A 122 0.81 -26.24 0.21
C TYR A 122 1.37 -27.64 -0.08
N ASP A 123 1.85 -27.82 -1.30
CA ASP A 123 2.60 -29.01 -1.69
C ASP A 123 3.88 -29.12 -0.84
N ARG A 124 4.21 -30.34 -0.41
CA ARG A 124 5.40 -30.64 0.41
C ARG A 124 6.65 -30.90 -0.43
N ARG A 125 6.55 -30.85 -1.77
CA ARG A 125 7.70 -30.89 -2.66
C ARG A 125 8.71 -29.79 -2.27
N PRO A 126 10.00 -30.14 -2.10
CA PRO A 126 11.03 -29.13 -1.87
C PRO A 126 11.03 -28.06 -2.95
N LEU A 127 11.29 -26.82 -2.57
CA LEU A 127 11.49 -25.74 -3.53
C LEU A 127 12.82 -25.98 -4.25
N GLU A 128 12.79 -26.01 -5.59
CA GLU A 128 14.00 -25.94 -6.38
C GLU A 128 14.57 -24.52 -6.27
N LEU A 129 15.83 -24.39 -5.86
CA LEU A 129 16.52 -23.11 -5.87
C LEU A 129 16.82 -22.76 -7.33
N GLY A 130 15.92 -22.02 -7.97
CA GLY A 130 16.04 -21.64 -9.37
C GLY A 130 15.39 -20.30 -9.67
N HIS A 131 16.09 -19.21 -9.36
CA HIS A 131 15.94 -17.89 -9.96
C HIS A 131 17.31 -17.21 -9.99
#